data_AF-A0A2N1E2Z6-F1
#
_entry.id   AF-A0A2N1E2Z6-F1
#
_cell.length_a   1.000
_cell.length_b   1.000
_cell.length_c   1.000
_cell.angle_alpha   90.00
_cell.angle_beta   90.00
_cell.angle_gamma   90.00
#
_symmetry.space_group_name_H-M   'P 1'
#
loop_
_entity.id
_entity.type
_entity.pdbx_description
1 polymer ?
#
loop_
_entity_poly.entity_id
_entity_poly.type
_entity_poly.pdbx_seq_one_letter_code
_entity_poly.pdbx_strand_id
1 'polypeptide(L)'
;MQINQQKTVQVDVTELHLYIKVRDGFAAGLKDAQGEEVGSYEGYVPDFFPGQHYGDYLILNIDLETGQITNWKKPAAAEIAEMIEAAE
;
A
#
# COMPACT_ATOMS: atom_id res chain seq x y z
N MET A 1 43.41 -12.71 -24.00
CA MET A 1 42.62 -11.65 -24.66
C MET A 1 41.27 -11.60 -23.96
N GLN A 2 40.83 -10.42 -23.51
CA GLN A 2 39.54 -10.24 -22.85
C GLN A 2 38.60 -9.50 -23.81
N ILE A 3 37.30 -9.83 -23.77
CA ILE A 3 36.27 -9.16 -24.56
C ILE A 3 35.09 -8.80 -23.65
N ASN A 4 34.37 -7.76 -24.02
CA ASN A 4 33.12 -7.37 -23.37
C ASN A 4 31.96 -8.16 -23.98
N GLN A 5 31.11 -8.74 -23.13
CA GLN A 5 29.91 -9.46 -23.55
C GLN A 5 28.76 -9.21 -22.56
N GLN A 6 27.54 -9.03 -23.05
CA GLN A 6 26.32 -9.11 -22.24
C GLN A 6 25.94 -10.59 -22.03
N LYS A 7 25.76 -11.00 -20.77
CA LYS A 7 25.31 -12.34 -20.39
C LYS A 7 23.93 -12.25 -19.71
N THR A 8 22.97 -13.02 -20.22
CA THR A 8 21.70 -13.24 -19.52
C THR A 8 21.93 -14.22 -18.37
N VAL A 9 21.46 -13.87 -17.17
CA VAL A 9 21.49 -14.71 -15.99
C VAL A 9 20.08 -14.80 -15.40
N GLN A 10 19.75 -15.94 -14.82
CA GLN A 10 18.55 -16.08 -14.01
C GLN A 10 18.81 -15.45 -12.64
N VAL A 11 17.80 -14.76 -12.11
CA VAL A 11 17.82 -14.15 -10.78
C VAL A 11 16.55 -14.53 -10.05
N ASP A 12 16.69 -14.85 -8.77
CA ASP A 12 15.56 -15.06 -7.89
C ASP A 12 15.06 -13.69 -7.42
N VAL A 13 13.82 -13.36 -7.76
CA VAL A 13 13.16 -12.12 -7.34
C VAL A 13 12.25 -12.41 -6.16
N THR A 14 12.28 -11.58 -5.13
CA THR A 14 11.56 -11.83 -3.87
C THR A 14 10.49 -10.78 -3.58
N GLU A 15 10.71 -9.52 -3.92
CA GLU A 15 9.82 -8.42 -3.52
C GLU A 15 9.61 -7.41 -4.66
N LEU A 16 8.38 -6.90 -4.77
CA LEU A 16 7.99 -5.82 -5.67
C LEU A 16 7.72 -4.55 -4.86
N HIS A 17 8.46 -3.48 -5.16
CA HIS A 17 8.27 -2.17 -4.54
C HIS A 17 7.43 -1.26 -5.44
N LEU A 18 6.29 -0.81 -4.94
CA LEU A 18 5.35 0.04 -5.65
C LEU A 18 5.32 1.45 -5.04
N TYR A 19 5.25 2.44 -5.93
CA TYR A 19 5.00 3.84 -5.61
C TYR A 19 3.86 4.32 -6.50
N ILE A 20 2.63 4.19 -5.99
CA ILE A 20 1.42 4.46 -6.77
C ILE A 20 0.97 5.88 -6.45
N LYS A 21 1.02 6.78 -7.43
CA LYS A 21 0.50 8.14 -7.25
C LYS A 21 -1.02 8.10 -7.12
N VAL A 22 -1.55 8.67 -6.06
CA VAL A 22 -2.98 8.96 -5.93
C VAL A 22 -3.22 10.35 -6.52
N ARG A 23 -4.15 10.44 -7.47
CA ARG A 23 -4.56 11.70 -8.11
C ARG A 23 -6.02 11.95 -7.75
N ASP A 24 -6.32 13.20 -7.45
CA ASP A 24 -7.63 13.71 -7.04
C ASP A 24 -8.05 13.27 -5.63
N GLY A 25 -8.05 11.97 -5.32
CA GLY A 25 -8.37 11.49 -3.97
C GLY A 25 -8.16 9.99 -3.78
N PHE A 26 -7.86 9.63 -2.54
CA PHE A 26 -7.90 8.27 -2.02
C PHE A 26 -9.31 7.97 -1.51
N ALA A 27 -9.80 6.76 -1.79
CA ALA A 27 -11.08 6.28 -1.26
C ALA A 27 -10.91 4.92 -0.60
N ALA A 28 -11.54 4.71 0.55
CA ALA A 28 -11.57 3.44 1.26
C ALA A 28 -12.95 3.16 1.85
N GLY A 29 -13.33 1.88 1.86
CA GLY A 29 -14.55 1.40 2.52
C GLY A 29 -14.20 0.31 3.54
N LEU A 30 -14.89 0.31 4.67
CA LEU A 30 -14.74 -0.67 5.73
C LEU A 30 -15.97 -1.56 5.78
N LYS A 31 -15.72 -2.86 5.88
CA LYS A 31 -16.77 -3.87 5.98
C LYS A 31 -16.66 -4.62 7.29
N ASP A 32 -17.80 -4.94 7.87
CA ASP A 32 -17.86 -5.84 9.02
C ASP A 32 -17.67 -7.31 8.60
N ALA A 33 -17.80 -8.21 9.58
CA ALA A 33 -17.67 -9.65 9.35
C ALA A 33 -18.80 -10.25 8.49
N GLN A 34 -19.91 -9.54 8.32
CA GLN A 34 -21.05 -9.91 7.49
C GLN A 34 -20.90 -9.37 6.06
N GLY A 35 -19.95 -8.46 5.84
CA GLY A 35 -19.67 -7.83 4.55
C GLY A 35 -20.43 -6.53 4.32
N GLU A 36 -21.15 -6.03 5.34
CA GLU A 36 -21.88 -4.78 5.29
C GLU A 36 -20.93 -3.60 5.48
N GLU A 37 -21.17 -2.51 4.76
CA GLU A 37 -20.37 -1.29 4.88
C GLU A 37 -20.67 -0.59 6.21
N VAL A 38 -19.64 -0.37 7.02
CA VAL A 38 -19.74 0.28 8.34
C VAL A 38 -19.09 1.66 8.37
N GLY A 39 -18.47 2.07 7.27
CA GLY A 39 -17.83 3.37 7.11
C GLY A 39 -17.08 3.46 5.80
N SER A 40 -16.95 4.67 5.29
CA SER A 40 -16.14 4.99 4.12
C SER A 40 -15.37 6.29 4.35
N TYR A 41 -14.35 6.50 3.54
CA TYR A 41 -13.48 7.66 3.58
C TYR A 41 -13.09 8.06 2.17
N GLU A 42 -13.15 9.35 1.88
CA GLU A 42 -12.57 9.97 0.69
C GLU A 42 -11.66 11.13 1.13
N GLY A 43 -10.44 11.20 0.61
CA GLY A 43 -9.49 12.26 1.00
C GLY A 43 -8.05 11.96 0.62
N TYR A 44 -7.10 12.38 1.45
CA TYR A 44 -5.68 12.05 1.27
C TYR A 44 -5.37 10.64 1.78
N VAL A 45 -4.29 10.02 1.31
CA VAL A 45 -3.84 8.72 1.84
C VAL A 45 -3.60 8.86 3.36
N PRO A 46 -4.28 8.08 4.22
CA PRO A 46 -4.14 8.16 5.67
C PRO A 46 -2.72 7.83 6.15
N ASP A 47 -2.25 8.51 7.20
CA ASP A 47 -0.87 8.40 7.71
C ASP A 47 -0.48 7.01 8.25
N PHE A 48 -1.47 6.15 8.55
CA PHE A 48 -1.19 4.76 8.93
C PHE A 48 -0.80 3.87 7.74
N PHE A 49 -0.99 4.34 6.49
CA PHE A 49 -0.43 3.64 5.33
C PHE A 49 1.10 3.71 5.36
N PRO A 50 1.79 2.66 4.90
CA PRO A 50 3.24 2.62 5.03
C PRO A 50 3.96 3.58 4.09
N GLY A 51 5.15 4.02 4.55
CA GLY A 51 6.07 4.87 3.78
C GLY A 51 5.87 6.37 4.03
N GLN A 52 6.74 7.18 3.42
CA GLN A 52 6.61 8.65 3.43
C GLN A 52 5.79 9.09 2.21
N HIS A 53 4.47 8.95 2.31
CA HIS A 53 3.56 9.20 1.19
C HIS A 53 3.06 10.64 1.07
N TYR A 54 3.16 11.45 2.14
CA TYR A 54 2.70 12.85 2.16
C TYR A 54 1.24 13.03 1.71
N GLY A 55 0.38 12.04 2.01
CA GLY A 55 -1.03 12.01 1.60
C GLY A 55 -1.30 11.61 0.13
N ASP A 56 -0.26 11.37 -0.67
CA ASP A 56 -0.36 11.49 -2.14
C ASP A 56 0.11 10.23 -2.90
N TYR A 57 0.57 9.21 -2.17
CA TYR A 57 1.11 7.97 -2.71
C TYR A 57 0.69 6.76 -1.88
N LEU A 58 0.53 5.60 -2.52
CA LEU A 58 0.54 4.31 -1.83
C LEU A 58 1.90 3.65 -2.07
N ILE A 59 2.63 3.39 -0.99
CA ILE A 59 3.96 2.77 -1.04
C ILE A 59 3.85 1.36 -0.48
N LEU A 60 3.82 0.36 -1.37
CA LEU A 60 3.58 -1.04 -0.99
C LEU A 60 4.78 -1.89 -1.38
N ASN A 61 5.25 -2.69 -0.43
CA ASN A 61 6.20 -3.76 -0.69
C ASN A 61 5.42 -5.08 -0.72
N ILE A 62 5.45 -5.77 -1.85
CA ILE A 62 4.70 -7.01 -2.05
C ILE A 62 5.67 -8.16 -2.16
N ASP A 63 5.56 -9.11 -1.24
CA ASP A 63 6.25 -10.40 -1.33
C ASP A 63 5.72 -11.18 -2.55
N LEU A 64 6.61 -11.55 -3.46
CA LEU A 64 6.23 -12.15 -4.75
C LEU A 64 5.80 -13.61 -4.63
N GLU A 65 6.13 -14.30 -3.54
CA GLU A 65 5.74 -15.68 -3.30
C GLU A 65 4.33 -15.78 -2.70
N THR A 66 4.04 -14.93 -1.71
CA THR A 66 2.81 -14.98 -0.91
C THR A 66 1.78 -13.94 -1.32
N GLY A 67 2.18 -12.90 -2.04
CA GLY A 67 1.34 -11.74 -2.38
C GLY A 67 1.05 -10.82 -1.20
N GLN A 68 1.69 -11.01 -0.04
CA GLN A 68 1.44 -10.21 1.15
C GLN A 68 2.16 -8.85 1.07
N ILE A 69 1.52 -7.81 1.63
CA ILE A 69 2.14 -6.50 1.79
C ILE A 69 3.05 -6.56 3.03
N THR A 70 4.36 -6.57 2.83
CA THR A 70 5.37 -6.81 3.88
C THR A 70 5.64 -5.59 4.76
N ASN A 71 5.36 -4.39 4.24
CA ASN A 71 5.51 -3.14 4.96
C ASN A 71 4.21 -2.66 5.65
N TRP A 72 3.12 -3.42 5.56
CA TRP A 72 1.87 -3.09 6.23
C TRP A 72 2.01 -3.23 7.75
N LYS A 73 1.78 -2.13 8.46
CA LYS A 73 1.68 -2.14 9.92
C LYS A 73 0.21 -2.17 10.29
N LYS A 74 -0.16 -3.10 11.18
CA LYS A 74 -1.52 -3.19 11.69
C LYS A 74 -1.92 -1.83 12.30
N PRO A 75 -2.96 -1.16 11.78
CA PRO A 75 -3.43 0.10 12.35
C PRO A 75 -4.10 -0.14 13.71
N ALA A 76 -4.05 0.87 14.57
CA ALA A 76 -4.82 0.92 15.80
C ALA A 76 -6.29 1.21 15.49
N ALA A 77 -7.19 0.76 16.37
CA ALA A 77 -8.62 1.03 16.22
C ALA A 77 -8.94 2.53 16.18
N ALA A 78 -8.17 3.35 16.90
CA ALA A 78 -8.31 4.81 16.91
C ALA A 78 -7.97 5.43 15.54
N GLU A 79 -6.93 4.95 14.84
CA GLU A 79 -6.55 5.45 13.51
C GLU A 79 -7.64 5.13 12.47
N ILE A 80 -8.27 3.96 12.60
CA ILE A 80 -9.41 3.58 11.76
C ILE A 80 -10.64 4.45 12.06
N ALA A 81 -10.94 4.68 13.35
CA ALA A 81 -12.06 5.54 13.75
C ALA A 81 -11.85 6.98 13.26
N GLU A 82 -10.65 7.54 13.45
CA GLU A 82 -10.28 8.88 13.00
C GLU A 82 -10.42 9.05 11.49
N MET A 83 -10.01 8.05 10.69
CA MET A 83 -10.19 8.08 9.23
C MET A 83 -11.66 8.19 8.84
N ILE A 84 -12.56 7.45 9.49
CA ILE A 84 -14.00 7.49 9.15
C ILE A 84 -14.63 8.79 9.67
N GLU A 85 -14.22 9.29 10.84
CA GLU A 85 -14.71 10.55 11.41
C GLU A 85 -14.25 11.77 10.59
N ALA A 86 -13.08 11.69 9.95
CA ALA A 86 -12.56 12.73 9.06
C ALA A 86 -13.22 12.73 7.67
N ALA A 87 -14.10 11.78 7.37
CA ALA A 87 -14.92 11.79 6.17
C ALA A 87 -16.11 12.76 6.36
N GLU A 88 -15.97 13.98 5.83
CA GLU A 88 -17.09 14.95 5.69
C GLU A 88 -17.70 14.89 4.28
#